data_AF-A0A5K3FNW7-F1
#
_entry.id   AF-A0A5K3FNW7-F1
#
_cell.length_a   1.000
_cell.length_b   1.000
_cell.length_c   1.000
_cell.angle_alpha   90.00
_cell.angle_beta   90.00
_cell.angle_gamma   90.00
#
_symmetry.space_group_name_H-M   'P 1'
#
loop_
_entity.id
_entity.type
_entity.pdbx_description
1 polymer ?
#
loop_
_entity_poly.entity_id
_entity_poly.type
_entity_poly.pdbx_seq_one_letter_code
_entity_poly.pdbx_strand_id
1 'polypeptide(L)'
;MYGALQGLTKDETASTHGDTQVRLWRRSYDIPPPALGLTDSLSPEYDPRYNLLDKHILPKTECLKDTVKRVLPFWHDEIVPSIKVSVYIFHIYL
;
A
#
# COMPACT_ATOMS: atom_id res chain seq x y z
N MET A 1 1.10 -0.58 -1.28
CA MET A 1 2.49 -0.55 -0.80
C MET A 1 3.42 -0.91 -1.95
N TYR A 2 4.53 -0.18 -2.12
CA TYR A 2 5.46 -0.40 -3.24
C TYR A 2 6.37 -1.64 -3.13
N GLY A 3 6.22 -2.43 -2.06
CA GLY A 3 7.03 -3.64 -1.85
C GLY A 3 8.52 -3.34 -1.83
N ALA A 4 9.32 -4.21 -2.44
CA ALA A 4 10.77 -4.06 -2.53
C ALA A 4 11.25 -2.83 -3.33
N LEU A 5 10.33 -2.05 -3.92
CA LEU A 5 10.67 -0.79 -4.58
C LEU A 5 10.66 0.40 -3.62
N GLN A 6 10.25 0.21 -2.36
CA GLN A 6 10.30 1.26 -1.35
C GLN A 6 11.75 1.73 -1.13
N GLY A 7 11.94 3.05 -1.08
CA GLY A 7 13.26 3.66 -0.88
C GLY A 7 14.11 3.77 -2.15
N LEU A 8 13.74 3.12 -3.26
CA LEU A 8 14.47 3.23 -4.52
C LEU A 8 14.02 4.44 -5.34
N THR A 9 14.97 5.08 -6.02
CA THR A 9 14.67 6.07 -7.05
C THR A 9 14.13 5.40 -8.31
N LYS A 10 13.48 6.20 -9.17
CA LYS A 10 12.97 5.72 -10.46
C LYS A 10 14.10 5.16 -11.33
N ASP A 11 15.25 5.81 -11.34
CA ASP A 11 16.38 5.45 -12.18
C ASP A 11 17.04 4.16 -11.70
N GLU A 12 17.23 3.97 -10.38
CA GLU A 12 17.71 2.70 -9.80
C GLU A 12 16.76 1.54 -10.12
N THR A 13 15.45 1.79 -10.01
CA THR A 13 14.44 0.78 -10.28
C THR A 13 14.43 0.40 -11.77
N ALA A 14 14.50 1.39 -12.66
CA ALA A 14 14.55 1.18 -14.10
C ALA A 14 15.84 0.48 -14.54
N SER A 15 16.98 0.83 -13.94
CA SER A 15 18.27 0.18 -14.18
C SER A 15 18.24 -1.31 -13.78
N THR A 16 17.59 -1.65 -12.67
CA THR A 16 17.55 -3.02 -12.15
C THR A 16 16.51 -3.91 -12.85
N HIS A 17 15.34 -3.35 -13.19
CA HIS A 17 14.18 -4.13 -13.65
C HIS A 17 13.73 -3.82 -15.08
N GLY A 18 14.25 -2.74 -15.69
CA GLY A 18 13.87 -2.27 -17.01
C GLY A 18 12.60 -1.40 -17.03
N ASP A 19 12.59 -0.40 -17.92
CA ASP A 19 11.50 0.58 -18.03
C ASP A 19 10.13 -0.04 -18.28
N THR A 20 10.06 -1.08 -19.11
CA THR A 20 8.80 -1.77 -19.43
C THR A 20 8.17 -2.38 -18.18
N GLN A 21 8.97 -3.02 -17.33
CA GLN A 21 8.50 -3.65 -16.10
C GLN A 21 8.09 -2.59 -15.07
N VAL A 22 8.90 -1.55 -14.90
CA VAL A 22 8.57 -0.42 -14.00
C VAL A 22 7.28 0.27 -14.44
N ARG A 23 7.10 0.46 -15.74
CA ARG A 23 5.87 1.04 -16.29
C ARG A 23 4.66 0.15 -16.02
N LEU A 24 4.81 -1.17 -16.12
CA LEU A 24 3.75 -2.13 -15.83
C LEU A 24 3.30 -2.01 -14.37
N TRP A 25 4.22 -2.05 -13.41
CA TRP A 25 3.90 -1.89 -11.99
C TRP A 25 3.25 -0.54 -11.66
N ARG A 26 3.66 0.53 -12.35
CA ARG A 26 3.14 1.89 -12.11
C ARG A 26 1.80 2.19 -12.78
N ARG A 27 1.38 1.39 -13.76
CA ARG A 27 0.17 1.65 -14.56
C ARG A 27 -0.86 0.54 -14.51
N SER A 28 -0.48 -0.66 -14.08
CA SER A 28 -1.41 -1.75 -13.92
C SER A 28 -2.31 -1.53 -12.71
N TYR A 29 -3.56 -1.96 -12.84
CA TYR A 29 -4.50 -1.99 -11.73
C TYR A 29 -4.22 -3.16 -10.77
N ASP A 30 -3.79 -4.30 -11.31
CA ASP A 30 -3.80 -5.61 -10.62
C ASP A 30 -2.45 -6.33 -10.63
N ILE A 31 -1.38 -5.70 -11.15
CA ILE A 31 -0.04 -6.28 -11.17
C ILE A 31 0.82 -5.59 -10.10
N PRO A 32 1.11 -6.25 -8.97
CA PRO A 32 1.92 -5.67 -7.91
C PRO A 32 3.41 -5.65 -8.26
N PRO A 33 4.20 -4.74 -7.67
CA PRO A 33 5.65 -4.81 -7.68
C PRO A 33 6.16 -5.99 -6.83
N PRO A 34 7.47 -6.32 -6.86
CA PRO A 34 8.03 -7.41 -6.08
C PRO A 34 7.77 -7.22 -4.58
N ALA A 35 7.46 -8.31 -3.87
CA ALA A 35 7.24 -8.29 -2.43
C ALA A 35 8.52 -8.01 -1.65
N LEU A 36 8.38 -7.38 -0.49
CA LEU A 36 9.44 -7.28 0.52
C LEU A 36 9.95 -8.68 0.91
N GLY A 37 11.24 -8.76 1.20
CA GLY A 37 11.85 -9.97 1.74
C GLY A 37 11.31 -10.33 3.14
N LEU A 38 11.58 -11.56 3.58
CA LEU A 38 11.11 -12.07 4.88
C LEU A 38 11.65 -11.27 6.08
N THR A 39 12.83 -10.67 5.94
CA THR A 39 13.54 -9.92 6.98
C THR A 39 13.85 -8.49 6.54
N ASP A 40 13.03 -7.94 5.64
CA ASP A 40 13.23 -6.60 5.11
C ASP A 40 12.93 -5.55 6.19
N SER A 41 13.86 -4.65 6.45
CA SER A 41 13.70 -3.62 7.51
C SER A 41 12.58 -2.63 7.20
N LEU A 42 12.16 -2.52 5.95
CA LEU A 42 11.01 -1.69 5.53
C LEU A 42 9.67 -2.41 5.73
N SER A 43 9.67 -3.66 6.21
CA SER A 43 8.44 -4.40 6.52
C SER A 43 7.61 -3.65 7.57
N PRO A 44 6.30 -3.43 7.31
CA PRO A 44 5.40 -2.84 8.29
C PRO A 44 5.31 -3.65 9.59
N GLU A 45 5.69 -4.93 9.57
CA GLU A 45 5.75 -5.79 10.76
C GLU A 45 6.70 -5.27 11.84
N TYR A 46 7.67 -4.43 11.46
CA TYR A 46 8.65 -3.84 12.38
C TYR A 46 8.34 -2.39 12.76
N ASP A 47 7.28 -1.79 12.22
CA ASP A 47 6.88 -0.43 12.54
C ASP A 47 5.96 -0.41 13.77
N PRO A 48 6.32 0.32 14.85
CA PRO A 48 5.54 0.35 16.07
C PRO A 48 4.09 0.81 15.90
N ARG A 49 3.79 1.59 14.85
CA ARG A 49 2.43 2.06 14.54
C ARG A 49 1.46 0.92 14.23
N TYR A 50 1.97 -0.24 13.81
CA TYR A 50 1.16 -1.39 13.39
C TYR A 50 1.21 -2.56 14.39
N ASN A 51 1.79 -2.38 15.58
CA ASN A 51 1.97 -3.44 16.58
C ASN A 51 0.66 -4.11 17.06
N LEU A 52 -0.47 -3.44 16.92
CA LEU A 52 -1.78 -3.95 17.32
C LEU A 52 -2.51 -4.71 16.20
N LEU A 53 -1.94 -4.74 15.00
CA LEU A 53 -2.51 -5.42 13.84
C LEU A 53 -1.98 -6.85 13.76
N ASP A 54 -2.79 -7.76 13.24
CA ASP A 54 -2.32 -9.09 12.85
C ASP A 54 -1.25 -8.93 11.75
N LYS A 55 -0.09 -9.56 11.93
CA LYS A 55 1.00 -9.50 10.94
C LYS A 55 0.59 -10.06 9.60
N HIS A 56 -0.35 -11.02 9.57
CA HIS A 56 -0.85 -11.61 8.33
C HIS A 56 -1.64 -10.64 7.45
N ILE A 57 -2.17 -9.54 8.00
CA ILE A 57 -2.90 -8.53 7.23
C ILE A 57 -1.99 -7.41 6.72
N LEU A 58 -0.73 -7.36 7.15
CA LEU A 58 0.23 -6.35 6.73
C LEU A 58 0.77 -6.70 5.34
N PRO A 59 0.59 -5.84 4.33
CA PRO A 59 0.95 -6.18 2.96
C PRO A 59 2.46 -6.07 2.75
N LYS A 60 3.05 -7.09 2.09
CA LYS A 60 4.46 -7.08 1.65
C LYS A 60 4.65 -6.43 0.29
N THR A 61 3.57 -6.28 -0.48
CA THR A 61 3.43 -5.52 -1.72
C THR A 61 1.94 -5.36 -2.01
N GLU A 62 1.55 -4.33 -2.75
CA GLU A 62 0.18 -4.19 -3.23
C GLU A 62 0.16 -3.61 -4.64
N CYS A 63 -0.82 -4.04 -5.42
CA CYS A 63 -1.30 -3.28 -6.57
C CYS A 63 -2.45 -2.33 -6.16
N LEU A 64 -3.00 -1.59 -7.12
CA LEU A 64 -4.12 -0.69 -6.85
C LEU A 64 -5.39 -1.48 -6.45
N LYS A 65 -5.61 -2.67 -7.01
CA LYS A 65 -6.73 -3.55 -6.67
C LYS A 65 -6.72 -3.96 -5.20
N ASP A 66 -5.56 -4.32 -4.65
CA ASP A 66 -5.43 -4.70 -3.23
C ASP A 66 -5.70 -3.49 -2.33
N THR A 67 -5.19 -2.32 -2.72
CA THR A 67 -5.42 -1.07 -2.00
C THR A 67 -6.92 -0.74 -1.95
N VAL A 68 -7.62 -0.84 -3.08
CA VAL A 68 -9.08 -0.65 -3.13
C VAL A 68 -9.79 -1.64 -2.20
N LYS A 69 -9.39 -2.92 -2.25
CA LYS A 69 -10.00 -3.97 -1.42
C LYS A 69 -9.89 -3.67 0.08
N ARG A 70 -8.77 -3.10 0.57
CA ARG A 70 -8.63 -2.76 1.99
C ARG A 70 -9.26 -1.41 2.37
N VAL A 71 -9.39 -0.47 1.43
CA VAL A 71 -9.97 0.85 1.69
C VAL A 71 -11.49 0.79 1.76
N LEU A 72 -12.13 -0.03 0.92
CA LEU A 72 -13.59 -0.09 0.82
C LEU A 72 -14.31 -0.43 2.15
N PRO A 73 -13.86 -1.40 2.97
CA PRO A 73 -14.48 -1.67 4.27
C PRO A 73 -14.50 -0.43 5.16
N PHE A 74 -13.35 0.22 5.35
CA PHE A 74 -13.26 1.44 6.17
C PHE A 74 -14.12 2.59 5.62
N TRP A 75 -14.16 2.73 4.29
CA TRP A 75 -15.05 3.69 3.64
C TRP A 75 -16.52 3.44 3.98
N HIS A 76 -16.99 2.21 3.85
CA HIS A 76 -18.40 1.87 4.06
C HIS A 76 -18.80 1.81 5.54
N ASP A 77 -17.91 1.39 6.41
CA ASP A 77 -18.20 1.12 7.82
C ASP A 77 -18.00 2.35 8.70
N GLU A 78 -17.04 3.23 8.37
CA GLU A 78 -16.69 4.38 9.20
C GLU A 78 -17.01 5.72 8.53
N ILE A 79 -16.52 5.92 7.30
CA ILE A 79 -16.63 7.22 6.61
C ILE A 79 -18.07 7.49 6.13
N VAL A 80 -18.72 6.52 5.47
CA VAL A 80 -20.08 6.69 4.96
C VAL A 80 -21.08 7.00 6.08
N PRO A 81 -21.09 6.30 7.23
CA PRO A 81 -21.98 6.62 8.33
C PRO A 81 -21.73 8.00 8.94
N SER A 82 -20.47 8.40 9.12
CA SER A 82 -20.12 9.70 9.70
C SER A 82 -20.53 10.88 8.80
N ILE A 83 -20.47 10.73 7.47
CA ILE A 83 -21.02 11.72 6.53
C ILE A 83 -22.55 11.83 6.68
N LYS A 84 -23.26 10.71 6.80
CA LYS A 84 -24.74 10.68 6.90
C LYS A 84 -25.27 11.40 8.14
N VAL A 85 -24.49 11.46 9.21
CA VAL A 85 -24.86 12.17 10.45
C VAL A 85 -24.32 13.61 10.50
N SER A 86 -23.86 14.16 9.37
CA SER A 86 -23.33 15.53 9.22
C SER A 86 -22.17 15.86 10.18
N VAL A 87 -21.33 14.89 10.49
CA VAL A 87 -20.05 15.14 11.15
C VAL A 87 -19.06 15.57 10.07
N TYR A 88 -18.44 16.75 10.22
CA TYR A 88 -17.40 17.20 9.30
C TYR A 88 -16.18 16.29 9.41
N ILE A 89 -15.92 15.51 8.36
CA ILE A 89 -14.73 14.68 8.26
C ILE A 89 -13.68 15.44 7.48
N PHE A 90 -12.65 15.93 8.16
CA PHE A 90 -11.38 16.29 7.53
C PHE A 90 -10.46 15.07 7.65
N HIS A 91 -10.23 14.36 6.55
CA HIS A 91 -9.23 13.30 6.47
C HIS A 91 -8.01 13.80 5.70
N ILE A 92 -6.90 13.98 6.41
CA ILE A 92 -5.55 14.13 5.83
C ILE A 92 -4.68 13.07 6.50
N TYR A 93 -4.65 11.89 5.90
CA TYR A 93 -3.60 10.89 6.14
C TYR A 93 -3.17 10.36 4.77
N LEU A 94 -2.17 11.03 4.19
CA LEU A 94 -1.32 10.55 3.09
C LEU A 94 0.12 10.64 3.54
#